data_AF-A0A5C3NVC7-F1
#
_entry.id   AF-A0A5C3NVC7-F1
#
_cell.length_a   1.000
_cell.length_b   1.000
_cell.length_c   1.000
_cell.angle_alpha   90.00
_cell.angle_beta   90.00
_cell.angle_gamma   90.00
#
_symmetry.space_group_name_H-M   'P 1'
#
loop_
_entity.id
_entity.type
_entity.pdbx_description
1 polymer ?
#
loop_
_entity_poly.entity_id
_entity_poly.type
_entity_poly.pdbx_seq_one_letter_code
_entity_poly.pdbx_strand_id
1 'polypeptide(L)'
;LRKNWTAPIYGLYRADVKAAIIDGDRCHIFTCSRCNHSVNRFLETKDCGSTSNLRLHAKGCWGKDVVSRLEKTKNLHESRKAAKGFLKTGKLTEYFCSQKGDHIVTYQQQTLTRMEMRYVSESA
;
A
#
# COMPACT_ATOMS: atom_id res chain seq x y z
N LEU A 1 2.53 -18.64 18.29
CA LEU A 1 1.63 -17.86 17.39
C LEU A 1 2.39 -17.10 16.29
N ARG A 2 3.24 -16.10 16.59
CA ARG A 2 4.01 -15.36 15.57
C ARG A 2 4.95 -16.23 14.72
N LYS A 3 5.53 -17.29 15.31
CA LYS A 3 6.37 -18.28 14.62
C LYS A 3 5.64 -19.02 13.48
N ASN A 4 4.31 -19.06 13.53
CA ASN A 4 3.49 -19.79 12.56
C ASN A 4 3.01 -18.89 11.42
N TRP A 5 3.42 -17.62 11.38
CA TRP A 5 3.05 -16.69 10.32
C TRP A 5 4.01 -16.83 9.14
N THR A 6 3.85 -17.91 8.38
CA THR A 6 4.67 -18.19 7.21
C THR A 6 4.07 -17.65 5.92
N ALA A 7 2.78 -17.27 5.95
CA ALA A 7 2.06 -16.81 4.76
C ALA A 7 2.72 -15.53 4.17
N PRO A 8 3.00 -15.51 2.86
CA PRO A 8 3.62 -14.36 2.19
C PRO A 8 2.87 -13.04 2.35
N ILE A 9 1.55 -13.10 2.52
CA ILE A 9 0.67 -11.93 2.63
C ILE A 9 1.06 -11.00 3.79
N TYR A 10 1.60 -11.54 4.88
CA TYR A 10 2.08 -10.74 6.01
C TYR A 10 3.25 -9.81 5.63
N GLY A 11 3.88 -10.01 4.47
CA GLY A 11 4.94 -9.14 3.96
C GLY A 11 4.46 -7.76 3.53
N LEU A 12 3.17 -7.61 3.24
CA LEU A 12 2.55 -6.33 2.88
C LEU A 12 2.21 -5.45 4.09
N TYR A 13 2.30 -6.03 5.30
CA TYR A 13 1.96 -5.37 6.55
C TYR A 13 3.23 -5.09 7.35
N ARG A 14 3.16 -4.09 8.24
CA ARG A 14 4.25 -3.75 9.14
C ARG A 14 4.58 -4.94 10.04
N ALA A 15 5.86 -5.06 10.37
CA ALA A 15 6.31 -6.11 11.27
C ALA A 15 5.76 -5.91 12.69
N ASP A 16 5.54 -4.65 13.10
CA ASP A 16 4.93 -4.30 14.37
C ASP A 16 3.42 -4.58 14.33
N VAL A 17 3.01 -5.69 14.95
CA VAL A 17 1.63 -6.17 14.98
C VAL A 17 1.17 -6.07 16.41
N LYS A 18 0.08 -5.33 16.63
CA LYS A 18 -0.46 -5.10 17.96
C LYS A 18 -1.43 -6.22 18.31
N ALA A 19 -1.46 -6.60 19.59
CA ALA A 19 -2.52 -7.45 20.14
C ALA A 19 -3.51 -6.55 20.88
N ALA A 20 -4.79 -6.76 20.68
CA ALA A 20 -5.86 -6.00 21.33
C ALA A 20 -7.04 -6.92 21.64
N ILE A 21 -7.93 -6.44 22.51
CA ILE A 21 -9.23 -7.05 22.77
C ILE A 21 -10.26 -6.06 22.22
N ILE A 22 -11.11 -6.52 21.30
CA ILE A 22 -12.19 -5.74 20.69
C ILE A 22 -13.48 -6.51 20.97
N ASP A 23 -14.41 -5.87 21.67
CA ASP A 23 -15.72 -6.44 22.02
C ASP A 23 -15.65 -7.79 22.76
N GLY A 24 -14.62 -7.97 23.59
CA GLY A 24 -14.36 -9.20 24.34
C GLY A 24 -13.48 -10.22 23.59
N ASP A 25 -13.31 -10.06 22.28
CA ASP A 25 -12.54 -10.97 21.45
C ASP A 25 -11.08 -10.53 21.29
N ARG A 26 -10.15 -11.48 21.44
CA ARG A 26 -8.73 -11.23 21.17
C ARG A 26 -8.47 -11.12 19.67
N CYS A 27 -7.74 -10.09 19.26
CA CYS A 27 -7.36 -9.87 17.87
C CYS A 27 -5.90 -9.41 17.70
N HIS A 28 -5.39 -9.61 16.49
CA HIS A 28 -4.16 -9.02 16.00
C HIS A 28 -4.46 -7.91 15.01
N ILE A 29 -3.88 -6.74 15.25
CA ILE A 29 -4.04 -5.55 14.41
C ILE A 29 -2.81 -5.44 13.51
N PHE A 30 -3.01 -5.61 12.21
CA PHE A 30 -1.98 -5.50 11.19
C PHE A 30 -2.10 -4.15 10.48
N THR A 31 -1.02 -3.37 10.46
CA THR A 31 -1.00 -2.08 9.76
C THR A 31 -0.42 -2.24 8.37
N CYS A 32 -1.15 -1.82 7.34
CA CYS A 32 -0.68 -1.84 5.96
C CYS A 32 0.55 -0.95 5.78
N SER A 33 1.58 -1.46 5.09
CA SER A 33 2.82 -0.68 4.88
C SER A 33 2.70 0.41 3.81
N ARG A 34 1.66 0.37 2.96
CA ARG A 34 1.41 1.37 1.90
C ARG A 34 0.48 2.50 2.36
N CYS A 35 -0.68 2.15 2.92
CA CYS A 35 -1.75 3.13 3.22
C CYS A 35 -1.99 3.35 4.71
N ASN A 36 -1.24 2.70 5.60
CA ASN A 36 -1.38 2.77 7.06
C ASN A 36 -2.73 2.32 7.62
N HIS A 37 -3.63 1.76 6.80
CA HIS A 37 -4.89 1.18 7.25
C HIS A 37 -4.63 -0.05 8.15
N SER A 38 -5.39 -0.14 9.24
CA SER A 38 -5.31 -1.26 10.18
C SER A 38 -6.34 -2.32 9.85
N VAL A 39 -5.90 -3.57 9.77
CA VAL A 39 -6.75 -4.75 9.51
C VAL A 39 -6.71 -5.66 10.72
N ASN A 40 -7.89 -6.00 11.24
CA ASN A 40 -8.04 -6.85 12.42
C ASN A 40 -8.17 -8.32 12.00
N ARG A 41 -7.45 -9.19 12.72
CA ARG A 41 -7.57 -10.64 12.63
C ARG A 41 -7.90 -11.22 14.01
N PHE A 42 -9.14 -11.66 14.18
CA PHE A 42 -9.62 -12.25 15.42
C PHE A 42 -9.03 -13.64 15.65
N LEU A 43 -8.77 -13.98 16.91
CA LEU A 43 -8.09 -15.21 17.34
C LEU A 43 -9.04 -16.27 17.89
N GLU A 44 -10.29 -15.90 18.21
CA GLU A 44 -11.19 -16.77 18.99
C GLU A 44 -12.08 -17.67 18.13
N THR A 45 -12.30 -17.29 16.87
CA THR A 45 -13.14 -18.07 15.95
C THR A 45 -12.39 -19.28 15.37
N LYS A 46 -13.13 -20.30 14.91
CA LYS A 46 -12.57 -21.47 14.19
C LYS A 46 -11.63 -21.08 13.03
N ASP A 47 -11.82 -19.88 12.49
CA ASP A 47 -11.01 -19.28 11.43
C ASP A 47 -9.86 -18.41 11.93
N CYS A 48 -9.34 -18.65 13.14
CA CYS A 48 -8.24 -17.88 13.76
C CYS A 48 -6.96 -17.82 12.92
N GLY A 49 -6.80 -18.75 11.96
CA GLY A 49 -5.72 -18.79 10.98
C GLY A 49 -6.00 -18.08 9.65
N SER A 50 -7.24 -17.64 9.41
CA SER A 50 -7.63 -17.07 8.13
C SER A 50 -6.94 -15.75 7.85
N THR A 51 -6.47 -15.60 6.61
CA THR A 51 -5.86 -14.38 6.08
C THR A 51 -6.78 -13.66 5.10
N SER A 52 -8.06 -14.03 5.04
CA SER A 52 -9.03 -13.48 4.09
C SER A 52 -9.12 -11.95 4.16
N ASN A 53 -9.29 -11.38 5.36
CA ASN A 53 -9.37 -9.93 5.57
C ASN A 53 -8.09 -9.22 5.08
N LEU A 54 -6.93 -9.80 5.39
CA LEU A 54 -5.63 -9.28 4.95
C LEU A 54 -5.48 -9.36 3.43
N ARG A 55 -5.95 -10.42 2.79
CA ARG A 55 -5.91 -10.59 1.33
C ARG A 55 -6.87 -9.66 0.61
N LEU A 56 -8.07 -9.45 1.17
CA LEU A 56 -9.07 -8.55 0.61
C LEU A 56 -8.54 -7.11 0.57
N HIS A 57 -8.04 -6.62 1.70
CA HIS A 57 -7.39 -5.31 1.78
C HIS A 57 -6.19 -5.21 0.83
N ALA A 58 -5.32 -6.22 0.84
CA ALA A 58 -4.12 -6.21 0.02
C ALA A 58 -4.45 -6.13 -1.49
N LYS A 59 -5.46 -6.86 -1.96
CA LYS A 59 -5.89 -6.83 -3.37
C LYS A 59 -6.39 -5.45 -3.78
N GLY A 60 -7.13 -4.76 -2.91
CA GLY A 60 -7.61 -3.40 -3.16
C GLY A 60 -6.50 -2.34 -3.09
N CYS A 61 -5.59 -2.47 -2.11
CA CYS A 61 -4.56 -1.45 -1.86
C CYS A 61 -3.31 -1.60 -2.74
N TRP A 62 -2.87 -2.83 -3.02
CA TRP A 62 -1.65 -3.11 -3.78
C TRP A 62 -1.92 -3.53 -5.22
N GLY A 63 -3.17 -3.89 -5.54
CA GLY A 63 -3.54 -4.49 -6.81
C GLY A 63 -3.40 -6.01 -6.78
N LYS A 64 -4.26 -6.68 -7.55
CA LYS A 64 -4.32 -8.15 -7.62
C LYS A 64 -3.00 -8.75 -8.10
N ASP A 65 -2.34 -8.12 -9.07
CA ASP A 65 -1.09 -8.63 -9.66
C ASP A 65 0.06 -8.67 -8.65
N VAL A 66 0.20 -7.63 -7.82
CA VAL A 66 1.23 -7.55 -6.78
C VAL A 66 1.00 -8.64 -5.74
N VAL A 67 -0.26 -8.83 -5.32
CA VAL A 67 -0.63 -9.88 -4.37
C VAL A 67 -0.35 -11.26 -4.95
N SER A 68 -0.74 -11.54 -6.19
CA SER A 68 -0.47 -12.83 -6.86
C SER A 68 1.02 -13.09 -7.05
N ARG A 69 1.84 -12.07 -7.33
CA ARG A 69 3.30 -12.21 -7.39
C ARG A 69 3.90 -12.54 -6.02
N LEU A 70 3.40 -11.91 -4.96
CA LEU A 70 3.86 -12.17 -3.60
C LEU A 70 3.44 -13.54 -3.08
N GLU A 71 2.24 -14.02 -3.43
CA GLU A 71 1.79 -15.36 -3.04
C GLU A 71 2.65 -16.48 -3.63
N LYS A 72 3.35 -16.22 -4.74
CA LYS A 72 4.34 -17.15 -5.32
C LYS A 72 5.67 -17.18 -4.56
N THR A 73 5.92 -16.24 -3.64
CA THR A 73 7.15 -16.23 -2.84
C THR A 73 7.09 -17.32 -1.77
N LYS A 74 8.20 -18.04 -1.57
CA LYS A 74 8.26 -19.17 -0.63
C LYS A 74 8.29 -18.73 0.85
N ASN A 75 8.81 -17.53 1.12
CA ASN A 75 9.17 -17.09 2.46
C ASN A 75 8.63 -15.69 2.76
N LEU A 76 8.24 -15.46 4.02
CA LEU A 76 7.84 -14.15 4.53
C LEU A 76 8.95 -13.09 4.39
N HIS A 77 10.21 -13.48 4.51
CA HIS A 77 11.33 -12.54 4.35
C HIS A 77 11.41 -12.01 2.92
N GLU A 78 11.32 -12.90 1.94
CA GLU A 78 11.31 -12.55 0.51
C GLU A 78 10.08 -11.72 0.15
N SER A 79 8.91 -12.04 0.71
CA SER A 79 7.70 -11.25 0.48
C SER A 79 7.84 -9.81 1.00
N ARG A 80 8.46 -9.61 2.17
CA ARG A 80 8.78 -8.27 2.70
C ARG A 80 9.77 -7.50 1.82
N LYS A 81 10.81 -8.19 1.33
CA LYS A 81 11.80 -7.58 0.44
C LYS A 81 11.16 -7.14 -0.87
N ALA A 82 10.33 -7.98 -1.47
CA ALA A 82 9.57 -7.65 -2.67
C ALA A 82 8.57 -6.51 -2.44
N ALA A 83 7.84 -6.52 -1.32
CA ALA A 83 6.90 -5.45 -0.94
C ALA A 83 7.58 -4.06 -0.88
N LYS A 84 8.80 -3.99 -0.34
CA LYS A 84 9.59 -2.74 -0.31
C LYS A 84 9.93 -2.21 -1.71
N GLY A 85 10.10 -3.09 -2.70
CA GLY A 85 10.30 -2.68 -4.09
C GLY A 85 9.07 -1.95 -4.64
N PHE A 86 7.88 -2.54 -4.47
CA PHE A 86 6.62 -1.96 -4.93
C PHE A 86 6.24 -0.64 -4.22
N LEU A 87 6.68 -0.44 -2.98
CA LEU A 87 6.47 0.84 -2.27
C LEU A 87 7.25 2.01 -2.89
N LYS A 88 8.41 1.74 -3.49
CA LYS A 88 9.19 2.78 -4.20
C LYS A 88 8.47 3.16 -5.50
N THR A 89 8.01 2.14 -6.23
CA THR A 89 7.35 2.28 -7.53
C THR A 89 6.04 3.07 -7.52
N GLY A 90 5.36 3.15 -6.38
CA GLY A 90 4.07 3.81 -6.24
C GLY A 90 4.11 5.34 -6.07
N LYS A 91 5.28 5.99 -6.07
CA LYS A 91 5.34 7.46 -5.97
C LYS A 91 5.03 8.10 -7.33
N LEU A 92 4.15 9.11 -7.32
CA LEU A 92 3.81 9.92 -8.50
C LEU A 92 5.05 10.46 -9.24
N THR A 93 6.13 10.73 -8.50
CA THR A 93 7.43 11.14 -9.07
C THR A 93 8.02 10.12 -10.02
N GLU A 94 7.82 8.81 -9.83
CA GLU A 94 8.33 7.79 -10.76
C GLU A 94 7.58 7.79 -12.11
N TYR A 95 6.29 8.14 -12.12
CA TYR A 95 5.53 8.28 -13.37
C TYR A 95 6.03 9.45 -14.22
N PHE A 96 6.52 10.52 -13.58
CA PHE A 96 7.09 11.67 -14.26
C PHE A 96 8.61 11.56 -14.49
N CYS A 97 9.27 10.59 -13.86
CA CYS A 97 10.66 10.25 -14.14
C CYS A 97 10.74 9.23 -15.28
N SER A 98 10.44 9.64 -16.52
CA SER A 98 10.74 8.82 -17.70
C SER A 98 11.82 9.43 -18.58
N GLN A 99 12.82 8.59 -18.84
CA GLN A 99 13.88 8.62 -19.85
C GLN A 99 15.07 9.56 -19.60
N LYS A 100 16.24 8.92 -19.49
CA LYS A 100 17.54 9.55 -19.74
C LYS A 100 17.43 10.31 -21.07
N GLY A 101 17.39 11.64 -21.03
CA GLY A 101 17.64 12.43 -22.23
C GLY A 101 16.87 13.72 -22.41
N ASP A 102 15.67 13.91 -21.84
CA ASP A 102 14.96 15.15 -22.17
C ASP A 102 14.01 15.61 -21.05
N HIS A 103 14.29 16.82 -20.57
CA HIS A 103 13.50 17.70 -19.69
C HIS A 103 12.58 17.03 -18.64
N ILE A 104 12.96 17.16 -17.36
CA ILE A 104 12.04 16.95 -16.22
C ILE A 104 10.91 17.98 -16.35
N VAL A 105 9.74 17.56 -16.83
CA VAL A 105 8.54 18.41 -16.91
C VAL A 105 8.07 18.69 -15.48
N THR A 106 8.52 19.81 -14.94
CA THR A 106 8.06 20.30 -13.64
C THR A 106 6.76 21.04 -13.88
N TYR A 107 5.63 20.39 -13.63
CA TYR A 107 4.33 21.07 -13.72
C TYR A 107 4.17 21.99 -12.51
N GLN A 108 4.56 23.25 -12.67
CA GLN A 108 4.22 24.30 -11.72
C GLN A 108 2.83 24.85 -12.08
N GLN A 109 1.84 24.57 -11.25
CA GLN A 109 0.55 25.23 -11.35
C GLN A 109 0.68 26.61 -10.72
N GLN A 110 1.15 27.59 -11.49
CA GLN A 110 1.08 28.99 -11.09
C GLN A 110 -0.36 29.48 -11.28
N THR A 111 -0.94 30.05 -10.23
CA THR A 111 -2.20 30.79 -10.35
C THR A 111 -1.94 32.02 -11.23
N LEU A 112 -2.64 32.11 -12.36
CA LEU A 112 -2.55 33.25 -13.25
C LEU A 112 -2.81 34.54 -12.49
N THR A 113 -2.00 35.55 -12.78
CA THR A 113 -2.17 36.88 -12.21
C THR A 113 -3.47 37.51 -12.73
N ARG A 114 -3.98 38.51 -12.01
CA ARG A 114 -5.23 39.20 -12.37
C ARG A 114 -5.20 39.82 -13.77
N MET A 115 -4.02 40.16 -14.28
CA MET A 115 -3.84 40.69 -15.64
C MET A 115 -3.96 39.58 -16.69
N GLU A 116 -3.36 38.41 -16.45
CA GLU A 116 -3.43 37.27 -17.37
C GLU A 116 -4.85 36.70 -17.47
N MET A 117 -5.61 36.69 -16.38
CA MET A 117 -7.03 36.26 -16.41
C MET A 117 -7.92 37.19 -17.27
N ARG A 118 -7.65 38.49 -17.29
CA ARG A 118 -8.43 39.46 -18.11
C ARG A 118 -8.21 39.24 -19.61
N TYR A 119 -6.97 38.94 -20.00
CA TYR A 119 -6.64 38.69 -21.41
C TYR A 119 -7.32 37.43 -21.96
N VAL A 120 -7.43 36.37 -21.15
CA VAL A 120 -8.09 35.11 -21.55
C VAL A 120 -9.61 35.29 -21.71
N SER A 121 -10.24 36.13 -20.88
CA SER A 121 -11.68 36.42 -21.00
C SER A 121 -12.06 37.29 -22.21
N GLU A 122 -11.10 38.05 -22.76
CA GLU A 122 -11.32 38.95 -23.90
C GLU A 122 -11.00 38.29 -25.25
N SER A 123 -10.44 37.07 -25.22
CA SER A 123 -10.03 36.31 -26.42
C SER A 123 -10.96 35.13 -26.74
N ALA A 124 -12.12 35.03 -26.07
CA ALA A 124 -13.13 33.98 -26.23
C ALA A 124 -14.43 34.55 -26.78
#